data_AF-J8LK11-F1
#
_entry.id   AF-J8LK11-F1
#
_cell.length_a   1.000
_cell.length_b   1.000
_cell.length_c   1.000
_cell.angle_alpha   90.00
_cell.angle_beta   90.00
_cell.angle_gamma   90.00
#
_symmetry.space_group_name_H-M   'P 1'
#
loop_
_entity.id
_entity.type
_entity.pdbx_description
1 polymer ?
#
loop_
_entity_poly.entity_id
_entity_poly.type
_entity_poly.pdbx_seq_one_letter_code
_entity_poly.pdbx_strand_id
1 'polypeptide(L)'
;MNSGANDSFDYLLQLTKTLTAECRANRQKTDRIELLLKRLAKQSGISYDKLSKNTIPDSWKSNKSQTESPPSEAQQLIYENFKLIYDIEKQEYFNTRILALIGNINEHFSYIKNFIDEQGATRGRDVAVFASEKLDERNKSLHQNFKLLKTENEETKRKLRAVIEQFEINLEIIDWELIPKDSKNYNRFQKQLEYLQNAYQILK
;
A
#
# COMPACT_ATOMS: atom_id res chain seq x y z
N MET A 1 -9.79 -1.03 -8.41
CA MET A 1 -8.68 -1.82 -8.99
C MET A 1 -7.62 -1.97 -7.90
N ASN A 2 -7.52 -3.15 -7.29
CA ASN A 2 -6.59 -3.43 -6.19
C ASN A 2 -5.25 -3.93 -6.76
N SER A 3 -4.25 -3.06 -6.89
CA SER A 3 -2.90 -3.47 -7.33
C SER A 3 -1.85 -3.52 -6.21
N GLY A 4 -2.15 -3.10 -4.97
CA GLY A 4 -1.15 -3.06 -3.90
C GLY A 4 -0.90 -4.40 -3.19
N ALA A 5 -1.82 -5.37 -3.30
CA ALA A 5 -1.70 -6.67 -2.62
C ALA A 5 -0.95 -7.75 -3.42
N ASN A 6 -0.74 -7.52 -4.73
CA ASN A 6 -0.09 -8.49 -5.62
C ASN A 6 1.44 -8.40 -5.57
N ASP A 7 2.00 -7.19 -5.36
CA ASP A 7 3.45 -6.96 -5.38
C ASP A 7 4.21 -7.67 -4.26
N SER A 8 3.62 -7.81 -3.06
CA SER A 8 4.29 -8.49 -1.94
C SER A 8 4.41 -10.01 -2.16
N PHE A 9 3.42 -10.62 -2.81
CA PHE A 9 3.47 -12.03 -3.18
C PHE A 9 4.37 -12.27 -4.40
N ASP A 10 4.35 -11.35 -5.37
CA ASP A 10 5.25 -11.41 -6.52
C ASP A 10 6.72 -11.24 -6.09
N TYR A 11 7.01 -10.38 -5.11
CA TYR A 11 8.35 -10.24 -4.53
C TYR A 11 8.81 -11.53 -3.81
N LEU A 12 7.95 -12.14 -2.99
CA LEU A 12 8.24 -13.43 -2.35
C LEU A 12 8.44 -14.56 -3.38
N LEU A 13 7.65 -14.57 -4.45
CA LEU A 13 7.79 -15.52 -5.54
C LEU A 13 9.12 -15.32 -6.30
N GLN A 14 9.54 -14.07 -6.48
CA GLN A 14 10.81 -13.75 -7.12
C GLN A 14 11.99 -14.16 -6.23
N LEU A 15 11.92 -13.91 -4.92
CA LEU A 15 12.94 -14.34 -3.95
C LEU A 15 13.09 -15.86 -3.88
N THR A 16 11.97 -16.60 -3.88
CA THR A 16 11.99 -18.07 -3.89
C THR A 16 12.53 -18.64 -5.21
N LYS A 17 12.23 -18.00 -6.35
CA LYS A 17 12.83 -18.34 -7.65
C LYS A 17 14.34 -18.12 -7.63
N THR A 18 14.82 -17.00 -7.09
CA THR A 18 16.26 -16.69 -6.99
C THR A 18 16.98 -17.68 -6.07
N LEU A 19 16.44 -17.99 -4.89
CA LEU A 19 16.98 -19.00 -3.99
C LEU A 19 17.04 -20.40 -4.62
N THR A 20 16.00 -20.78 -5.37
CA THR A 20 15.97 -22.07 -6.07
C THR A 20 17.03 -22.12 -7.17
N ALA A 21 17.23 -21.01 -7.89
CA ALA A 21 18.27 -20.89 -8.90
C ALA A 21 19.68 -20.96 -8.28
N GLU A 22 19.90 -20.27 -7.16
CA GLU A 22 21.17 -20.33 -6.42
C GLU A 22 21.46 -21.74 -5.88
N CYS A 23 20.47 -22.43 -5.31
CA CYS A 23 20.63 -23.81 -4.86
C CYS A 23 21.03 -24.75 -6.01
N ARG A 24 20.44 -24.59 -7.19
CA ARG A 24 20.80 -25.36 -8.39
C ARG A 24 22.21 -25.03 -8.88
N ALA A 25 22.55 -23.75 -8.94
CA ALA A 25 23.89 -23.30 -9.32
C ALA A 25 24.95 -23.81 -8.33
N ASN A 26 24.65 -23.81 -7.04
CA ASN A 26 25.54 -24.33 -6.01
C ASN A 26 25.75 -25.84 -6.17
N ARG A 27 24.67 -26.61 -6.42
CA ARG A 27 24.77 -28.04 -6.71
C ARG A 27 25.63 -28.33 -7.95
N GLN A 28 25.46 -27.58 -9.04
CA GLN A 28 26.29 -27.72 -10.23
C GLN A 28 27.76 -27.37 -9.98
N LYS A 29 28.04 -26.38 -9.13
CA LYS A 29 29.42 -26.06 -8.71
C LYS A 29 30.01 -27.19 -7.88
N THR A 30 29.25 -27.77 -6.95
CA THR A 30 29.66 -28.94 -6.17
C THR A 30 29.93 -30.15 -7.05
N ASP A 31 29.06 -30.46 -8.02
CA ASP A 31 29.25 -31.56 -8.98
C ASP A 31 30.51 -31.34 -9.84
N ARG A 32 30.80 -30.09 -10.21
CA ARG A 32 32.02 -29.73 -10.94
C ARG A 32 33.27 -29.93 -10.08
N ILE A 33 33.23 -29.55 -8.80
CA ILE A 33 34.32 -29.83 -7.86
C ILE A 33 34.51 -31.33 -7.70
N GLU A 34 33.43 -32.11 -7.63
CA GLU A 34 33.48 -33.57 -7.55
C GLU A 34 34.15 -34.19 -8.78
N LEU A 35 33.81 -33.72 -9.98
CA LEU A 35 34.43 -34.14 -11.24
C LEU A 35 35.92 -33.79 -11.30
N LEU A 36 36.30 -32.60 -10.82
CA LEU A 36 37.69 -32.20 -10.73
C LEU A 36 38.47 -33.09 -9.76
N LEU A 37 37.90 -33.40 -8.59
CA LEU A 37 38.50 -34.34 -7.64
C LEU A 37 38.65 -35.75 -8.23
N LYS A 38 37.64 -36.25 -8.97
CA LYS A 38 37.73 -37.53 -9.69
C LYS A 38 38.81 -37.52 -10.77
N ARG A 39 38.97 -36.43 -11.51
CA ARG A 39 40.03 -36.29 -12.53
C ARG A 39 41.41 -36.25 -11.90
N LEU A 40 41.55 -35.51 -10.80
CA LEU A 40 42.79 -35.39 -10.05
C LEU A 40 43.20 -36.74 -9.46
N ALA A 41 42.25 -37.48 -8.87
CA ALA A 41 42.41 -38.86 -8.42
C ALA A 41 42.93 -39.80 -9.52
N LYS A 42 42.33 -39.70 -10.72
CA LYS A 42 42.76 -40.50 -11.89
C LYS A 42 44.16 -40.15 -12.36
N GLN A 43 44.53 -38.87 -12.32
CA GLN A 43 45.86 -38.40 -12.73
C GLN A 43 46.95 -38.76 -11.71
N SER A 44 46.62 -38.76 -10.42
CA SER A 44 47.55 -39.10 -9.34
C SER A 44 47.63 -40.61 -9.04
N GLY A 45 46.83 -41.44 -9.70
CA GLY A 45 46.77 -42.89 -9.46
C GLY A 45 46.19 -43.27 -8.08
N ILE A 46 45.49 -42.35 -7.42
CA ILE A 46 44.93 -42.52 -6.06
C ILE A 46 43.41 -42.68 -6.17
N SER A 47 42.82 -43.63 -5.45
CA SER A 47 41.36 -43.84 -5.41
C SER A 47 40.62 -42.58 -4.93
N TYR A 48 39.51 -42.23 -5.57
CA TYR A 48 38.63 -41.12 -5.20
C TYR A 48 38.20 -41.17 -3.72
N ASP A 49 37.97 -42.37 -3.18
CA ASP A 49 37.58 -42.56 -1.77
C ASP A 49 38.70 -42.22 -0.77
N LYS A 50 39.96 -42.15 -1.22
CA LYS A 50 41.09 -41.69 -0.39
C LYS A 50 41.21 -40.16 -0.36
N LEU A 51 40.73 -39.48 -1.40
CA LEU A 51 40.74 -38.02 -1.55
C LEU A 51 39.48 -37.34 -0.98
N SER A 52 38.33 -38.03 -1.04
CA SER A 52 37.04 -37.51 -0.55
C SER A 52 36.81 -37.75 0.94
N LYS A 53 37.49 -38.73 1.54
CA LYS A 53 37.57 -38.85 2.99
C LYS A 53 38.51 -37.76 3.50
N ASN A 54 38.15 -37.15 4.63
CA ASN A 54 39.02 -36.29 5.43
C ASN A 54 40.16 -37.16 5.98
N THR A 55 41.06 -37.59 5.09
CA THR A 55 42.26 -38.33 5.42
C THR A 55 43.24 -37.30 5.91
N ILE A 56 43.20 -37.03 7.21
CA ILE A 56 44.47 -36.92 7.92
C ILE A 56 45.25 -38.15 7.45
N PRO A 57 46.37 -37.98 6.74
CA PRO A 57 47.11 -39.09 6.16
C PRO A 57 47.34 -40.16 7.24
N ASP A 58 47.20 -41.44 6.93
CA ASP A 58 47.55 -42.49 7.91
C ASP A 58 49.05 -42.41 8.31
N SER A 59 49.88 -41.64 7.60
CA SER A 59 51.23 -41.26 8.05
C SER A 59 51.24 -40.34 9.27
N TRP A 60 50.13 -39.68 9.59
CA TRP A 60 49.95 -38.87 10.80
C TRP A 60 49.24 -39.62 11.93
N LYS A 61 48.73 -40.83 11.67
CA LYS A 61 48.24 -41.74 12.72
C LYS A 61 49.34 -42.71 13.10
N SER A 62 50.22 -42.26 13.99
CA SER A 62 51.03 -43.09 14.91
C SER A 62 51.42 -44.48 14.36
N ASN A 63 52.32 -44.52 13.36
CA ASN A 63 53.14 -45.70 13.14
C ASN A 63 54.58 -45.36 13.48
N LYS A 64 55.00 -45.86 14.65
CA LYS A 64 56.39 -45.99 15.10
C LYS A 64 57.16 -46.95 14.18
N SER A 65 57.37 -46.61 12.92
CA SER A 65 58.39 -47.21 12.05
C SER A 65 58.31 -46.60 10.66
N GLN A 66 58.89 -45.42 10.48
CA GLN A 66 59.67 -45.09 9.29
C GLN A 66 60.35 -43.76 9.59
N THR A 67 61.68 -43.80 9.55
CA THR A 67 62.55 -42.64 9.43
C THR A 67 62.21 -41.89 8.14
N GLU A 68 61.15 -41.09 8.16
CA GLU A 68 61.01 -39.98 7.23
C GLU A 68 61.92 -38.88 7.75
N SER A 69 62.88 -38.49 6.91
CA SER A 69 63.72 -37.33 7.16
C SER A 69 62.82 -36.12 7.49
N PRO A 70 63.23 -35.25 8.43
CA PRO A 70 62.49 -34.01 8.67
C PRO A 70 62.27 -33.31 7.32
N PRO A 71 61.06 -32.79 7.07
CA PRO A 71 60.73 -32.21 5.78
C PRO A 71 61.80 -31.18 5.43
N SER A 72 62.33 -31.28 4.21
CA SER A 72 63.31 -30.32 3.72
C SER A 72 62.74 -28.91 3.85
N GLU A 73 63.58 -27.92 4.13
CA GLU A 73 63.18 -26.52 4.21
C GLU A 73 62.33 -26.10 3.00
N ALA A 74 62.66 -26.63 1.82
CA ALA A 74 61.86 -26.46 0.61
C ALA A 74 60.41 -26.99 0.73
N GLN A 75 60.18 -28.14 1.36
CA GLN A 75 58.85 -28.71 1.57
C GLN A 75 58.03 -27.92 2.60
N GLN A 76 58.68 -27.40 3.65
CA GLN A 76 58.03 -26.51 4.62
C GLN A 76 57.62 -25.19 3.97
N LEU A 77 58.52 -24.57 3.19
CA LEU A 77 58.23 -23.35 2.44
C LEU A 77 57.10 -23.55 1.42
N ILE A 78 57.05 -24.70 0.74
CA ILE A 78 55.96 -25.05 -0.18
C ILE A 78 54.62 -25.13 0.59
N TYR A 79 54.61 -25.79 1.74
CA TYR A 79 53.40 -25.89 2.57
C TYR A 79 52.93 -24.53 3.08
N GLU A 80 53.85 -23.70 3.57
CA GLU A 80 53.55 -22.34 4.03
C GLU A 80 53.03 -21.46 2.88
N ASN A 81 53.60 -21.60 1.68
CA ASN A 81 53.14 -20.87 0.50
C ASN A 81 51.70 -21.27 0.11
N PHE A 82 51.40 -22.57 0.08
CA PHE A 82 50.03 -23.04 -0.17
C PHE A 82 49.04 -22.58 0.89
N LYS A 83 49.46 -22.55 2.16
CA LYS A 83 48.65 -22.02 3.26
C LYS A 83 48.36 -20.53 3.08
N LEU A 84 49.37 -19.74 2.71
CA LEU A 84 49.22 -18.31 2.43
C LEU A 84 48.31 -18.05 1.24
N ILE A 85 48.45 -18.81 0.14
CA ILE A 85 47.55 -18.71 -1.02
C ILE A 85 46.11 -18.99 -0.59
N TYR A 86 45.89 -20.06 0.18
CA TYR A 86 44.56 -20.40 0.67
C TYR A 86 43.96 -19.30 1.55
N ASP A 87 44.74 -18.71 2.45
CA ASP A 87 44.28 -17.63 3.32
C ASP A 87 43.97 -16.35 2.52
N ILE A 88 44.74 -16.04 1.48
CA ILE A 88 44.49 -14.92 0.56
C ILE A 88 43.18 -15.13 -0.21
N GLU A 89 42.98 -16.31 -0.83
CA GLU A 89 41.75 -16.62 -1.57
C GLU A 89 40.52 -16.57 -0.66
N LYS A 90 40.66 -17.06 0.57
CA LYS A 90 39.59 -17.00 1.57
C LYS A 90 39.23 -15.55 1.89
N GLN A 91 40.22 -14.69 2.10
CA GLN A 91 39.98 -13.27 2.40
C GLN A 91 39.36 -12.53 1.22
N GLU A 92 39.78 -12.82 -0.01
CA GLU A 92 39.19 -12.26 -1.22
C GLU A 92 37.72 -12.69 -1.40
N TYR A 93 37.41 -13.96 -1.11
CA TYR A 93 36.04 -14.46 -1.09
C TYR A 93 35.16 -13.70 -0.09
N PHE A 94 35.65 -13.51 1.14
CA PHE A 94 34.91 -12.75 2.16
C PHE A 94 34.71 -11.29 1.77
N ASN A 95 35.75 -10.63 1.22
CA ASN A 95 35.64 -9.26 0.75
C ASN A 95 34.59 -9.12 -0.35
N THR A 96 34.57 -10.05 -1.31
CA THR A 96 33.56 -10.06 -2.39
C THR A 96 32.15 -10.20 -1.82
N ARG A 97 31.96 -11.10 -0.84
CA ARG A 97 30.68 -11.29 -0.13
C ARG A 97 30.25 -10.04 0.64
N ILE A 98 31.18 -9.36 1.32
CA ILE A 98 30.90 -8.14 2.06
C ILE A 98 30.49 -7.02 1.11
N LEU A 99 31.20 -6.83 0.00
CA LEU A 99 30.85 -5.83 -1.01
C LEU A 99 29.47 -6.10 -1.63
N ALA A 100 29.16 -7.36 -1.91
CA ALA A 100 27.83 -7.74 -2.39
C ALA A 100 26.73 -7.41 -1.36
N LEU A 101 27.00 -7.67 -0.07
CA LEU A 101 26.07 -7.35 1.01
C LEU A 101 25.85 -5.83 1.14
N ILE A 102 26.92 -5.03 1.07
CA ILE A 102 26.83 -3.57 1.07
C ILE A 102 26.00 -3.07 -0.13
N GLY A 103 26.20 -3.67 -1.30
CA GLY A 103 25.39 -3.40 -2.50
C GLY A 103 23.90 -3.64 -2.25
N ASN A 104 23.55 -4.82 -1.74
CA ASN A 104 22.16 -5.15 -1.42
C ASN A 104 21.55 -4.21 -0.38
N ILE A 105 22.30 -3.82 0.64
CA ILE A 105 21.85 -2.86 1.66
C ILE A 105 21.52 -1.50 1.02
N ASN A 106 22.39 -1.00 0.14
CA ASN A 106 22.16 0.27 -0.56
C ASN A 106 20.95 0.21 -1.50
N GLU A 107 20.74 -0.94 -2.15
CA GLU A 107 19.56 -1.18 -2.98
C GLU A 107 18.28 -1.15 -2.13
N HIS A 108 18.29 -1.81 -0.98
CA HIS A 108 17.16 -1.76 -0.03
C HIS A 108 16.88 -0.36 0.49
N PHE A 109 17.90 0.44 0.80
CA PHE A 109 17.69 1.84 1.17
C PHE A 109 17.05 2.65 0.03
N SER A 110 17.43 2.37 -1.22
CA SER A 110 16.83 3.01 -2.38
C SER A 110 15.36 2.62 -2.56
N TYR A 111 15.01 1.35 -2.35
CA TYR A 111 13.61 0.89 -2.36
C TYR A 111 12.77 1.54 -1.25
N ILE A 112 13.30 1.63 -0.03
CA ILE A 112 12.61 2.28 1.09
C ILE A 112 12.34 3.76 0.77
N LYS A 113 13.33 4.46 0.20
CA LYS A 113 13.15 5.86 -0.22
C LYS A 113 12.04 6.00 -1.25
N ASN A 114 12.08 5.19 -2.32
CA ASN A 114 11.07 5.22 -3.37
C ASN A 114 9.66 4.93 -2.82
N PHE A 115 9.54 3.97 -1.90
CA PHE A 115 8.27 3.66 -1.24
C PHE A 115 7.74 4.85 -0.42
N ILE A 116 8.60 5.56 0.30
CA ILE A 116 8.20 6.76 1.06
C ILE A 116 7.72 7.85 0.12
N ASP A 117 8.43 8.09 -0.98
CA ASP A 117 8.07 9.10 -1.99
C ASP A 117 6.73 8.75 -2.66
N GLU A 118 6.50 7.48 -3.01
CA GLU A 118 5.23 6.98 -3.55
C GLU A 118 4.07 7.13 -2.57
N GLN A 119 4.28 6.79 -1.30
CA GLN A 119 3.25 6.96 -0.25
C GLN A 119 2.93 8.43 -0.01
N GLY A 120 3.93 9.31 -0.04
CA GLY A 120 3.73 10.76 0.05
C GLY A 120 2.88 11.30 -1.10
N ALA A 121 3.20 10.91 -2.34
CA ALA A 121 2.46 11.33 -3.53
C ALA A 121 1.01 10.79 -3.54
N THR A 122 0.81 9.55 -3.11
CA THR A 122 -0.51 8.90 -3.08
C THR A 122 -1.40 9.52 -2.01
N ARG A 123 -0.89 9.73 -0.79
CA ARG A 123 -1.63 10.41 0.28
C ARG A 123 -2.06 11.83 -0.09
N GLY A 124 -1.19 12.58 -0.78
CA GLY A 124 -1.52 13.92 -1.26
C GLY A 124 -2.67 13.92 -2.27
N ARG A 125 -2.69 12.96 -3.20
CA ARG A 125 -3.78 12.79 -4.17
C ARG A 125 -5.08 12.35 -3.51
N ASP A 126 -5.03 11.37 -2.62
CA ASP A 126 -6.23 10.82 -1.98
C ASP A 126 -6.96 11.87 -1.13
N VAL A 127 -6.22 12.71 -0.41
CA VAL A 127 -6.81 13.80 0.38
C VAL A 127 -7.47 14.85 -0.53
N ALA A 128 -6.83 15.21 -1.63
CA ALA A 128 -7.39 16.19 -2.58
C ALA A 128 -8.65 15.66 -3.27
N VAL A 129 -8.64 14.40 -3.70
CA VAL A 129 -9.79 13.73 -4.33
C VAL A 129 -10.94 13.56 -3.34
N PHE A 130 -10.65 13.10 -2.11
CA PHE A 130 -11.66 12.97 -1.07
C PHE A 130 -12.31 14.31 -0.73
N ALA A 131 -11.50 15.37 -0.60
CA ALA A 131 -12.01 16.71 -0.31
C ALA A 131 -12.88 17.24 -1.48
N SER A 132 -12.45 17.08 -2.73
CA SER A 132 -13.24 17.52 -3.88
C SER A 132 -14.56 16.76 -4.01
N GLU A 133 -14.52 15.43 -3.87
CA GLU A 133 -15.73 14.60 -3.98
C GLU A 133 -16.76 14.93 -2.89
N LYS A 134 -16.29 15.09 -1.63
CA LYS A 134 -17.18 15.47 -0.52
C LYS A 134 -17.77 16.86 -0.69
N LEU A 135 -16.98 17.82 -1.15
CA LEU A 135 -17.46 19.18 -1.40
C LEU A 135 -18.47 19.20 -2.56
N ASP A 136 -18.21 18.49 -3.64
CA ASP A 136 -19.14 18.39 -4.77
C ASP A 136 -20.45 17.68 -4.39
N GLU A 137 -20.39 16.62 -3.59
CA GLU A 137 -21.56 15.93 -3.05
C GLU A 137 -22.42 16.88 -2.20
N ARG A 138 -21.79 17.62 -1.29
CA ARG A 138 -22.48 18.61 -0.44
C ARG A 138 -23.07 19.75 -1.27
N ASN A 139 -22.35 20.23 -2.28
CA ASN A 139 -22.82 21.32 -3.13
C ASN A 139 -24.01 20.88 -3.99
N LYS A 140 -23.97 19.65 -4.54
CA LYS A 140 -25.11 19.06 -5.25
C LYS A 140 -26.34 18.94 -4.35
N SER A 141 -26.18 18.44 -3.13
CA SER A 141 -27.27 18.34 -2.15
C SER A 141 -27.86 19.71 -1.80
N LEU A 142 -27.00 20.71 -1.56
CA LEU A 142 -27.44 22.08 -1.29
C LEU A 142 -28.22 22.67 -2.47
N HIS A 143 -27.75 22.46 -3.70
CA HIS A 143 -28.42 22.94 -4.89
C HIS A 143 -29.78 22.27 -5.12
N GLN A 144 -29.90 20.97 -4.84
CA GLN A 144 -31.18 20.25 -4.87
C GLN A 144 -32.16 20.79 -3.84
N ASN A 145 -31.71 20.97 -2.60
CA ASN A 145 -32.55 21.53 -1.53
C ASN A 145 -33.01 22.94 -1.87
N PHE A 146 -32.13 23.78 -2.40
CA PHE A 146 -32.49 25.13 -2.86
C PHE A 146 -33.56 25.11 -3.95
N LYS A 147 -33.42 24.21 -4.93
CA LYS A 147 -34.44 24.04 -5.99
C LYS A 147 -35.78 23.60 -5.42
N LEU A 148 -35.79 22.63 -4.51
CA LEU A 148 -36.99 22.16 -3.81
C LEU A 148 -37.68 23.28 -3.05
N LEU A 149 -36.94 24.00 -2.20
CA LEU A 149 -37.46 25.14 -1.43
C LEU A 149 -38.02 26.23 -2.35
N LYS A 150 -37.36 26.52 -3.47
CA LYS A 150 -37.85 27.49 -4.45
C LYS A 150 -39.16 27.03 -5.08
N THR A 151 -39.27 25.75 -5.47
CA THR A 151 -40.50 25.21 -6.04
C THR A 151 -41.64 25.17 -5.04
N GLU A 152 -41.39 24.76 -3.80
CA GLU A 152 -42.41 24.73 -2.73
C GLU A 152 -42.89 26.14 -2.38
N ASN A 153 -42.00 27.13 -2.37
CA ASN A 153 -42.38 28.54 -2.15
C ASN A 153 -43.29 29.06 -3.27
N GLU A 154 -42.98 28.75 -4.53
CA GLU A 154 -43.84 29.14 -5.66
C GLU A 154 -45.19 28.40 -5.67
N GLU A 155 -45.23 27.16 -5.18
CA GLU A 155 -46.48 26.41 -5.03
C GLU A 155 -47.33 26.95 -3.88
N THR A 156 -46.72 27.26 -2.73
CA THR A 156 -47.42 27.88 -1.59
C THR A 156 -47.97 29.25 -1.93
N LYS A 157 -47.22 30.09 -2.66
CA LYS A 157 -47.74 31.36 -3.20
C LYS A 157 -48.96 31.16 -4.09
N ARG A 158 -48.92 30.16 -5.00
CA ARG A 158 -50.07 29.84 -5.87
C ARG A 158 -51.29 29.38 -5.07
N LYS A 159 -51.10 28.49 -4.11
CA LYS A 159 -52.16 28.02 -3.21
C LYS A 159 -52.75 29.15 -2.38
N LEU A 160 -51.91 30.05 -1.85
CA LEU A 160 -52.37 31.24 -1.11
C LEU A 160 -53.22 32.16 -1.99
N ARG A 161 -52.80 32.44 -3.22
CA ARG A 161 -53.62 33.24 -4.16
C ARG A 161 -54.96 32.59 -4.45
N ALA A 162 -55.00 31.29 -4.70
CA ALA A 162 -56.25 30.58 -4.94
C ALA A 162 -57.20 30.65 -3.72
N VAL A 163 -56.66 30.57 -2.50
CA VAL A 163 -57.47 30.75 -1.28
C VAL A 163 -58.00 32.17 -1.16
N ILE A 164 -57.19 33.18 -1.48
CA ILE A 164 -57.61 34.59 -1.48
C ILE A 164 -58.72 34.81 -2.51
N GLU A 165 -58.56 34.35 -3.75
CA GLU A 165 -59.59 34.46 -4.80
C GLU A 165 -60.90 33.78 -4.40
N GLN A 166 -60.83 32.58 -3.81
CA GLN A 166 -62.01 31.89 -3.29
C GLN A 166 -62.67 32.66 -2.14
N PHE A 167 -61.88 33.30 -1.28
CA PHE A 167 -62.39 34.13 -0.21
C PHE A 167 -63.09 35.38 -0.76
N GLU A 168 -62.50 36.07 -1.74
CA GLU A 168 -63.11 37.22 -2.42
C GLU A 168 -64.45 36.86 -3.07
N ILE A 169 -64.52 35.76 -3.83
CA ILE A 169 -65.76 35.27 -4.43
C ILE A 169 -66.82 35.01 -3.36
N ASN A 170 -66.45 34.34 -2.26
CA ASN A 170 -67.38 34.06 -1.17
C ASN A 170 -67.89 35.35 -0.50
N LEU A 171 -67.06 36.39 -0.38
CA LEU A 171 -67.48 37.69 0.16
C LEU A 171 -68.41 38.45 -0.78
N GLU A 172 -68.23 38.32 -2.11
CA GLU A 172 -69.12 38.93 -3.11
C GLU A 172 -70.49 38.26 -3.18
N ILE A 173 -70.57 36.95 -2.97
CA ILE A 173 -71.84 36.19 -2.97
C ILE A 173 -72.70 36.50 -1.73
N ILE A 174 -72.07 36.93 -0.63
CA ILE A 174 -72.77 37.23 0.61
C ILE A 174 -73.50 38.57 0.49
N ASP A 175 -74.82 38.55 0.67
CA ASP A 175 -75.62 39.76 0.85
C ASP A 175 -75.45 40.29 2.29
N TRP A 176 -74.57 41.27 2.44
CA TRP A 176 -74.22 41.89 3.72
C TRP A 176 -75.37 42.69 4.35
N GLU A 177 -76.40 43.04 3.57
CA GLU A 177 -77.55 43.81 4.07
C GLU A 177 -78.54 42.92 4.85
N LEU A 178 -78.59 41.62 4.53
CA LEU A 178 -79.45 40.64 5.19
C LEU A 178 -78.87 40.08 6.50
N ILE A 179 -77.60 40.38 6.83
CA ILE A 179 -76.95 39.85 8.03
C ILE A 179 -77.25 40.75 9.23
N PRO A 180 -77.79 40.20 10.34
CA PRO A 180 -78.01 40.97 11.57
C PRO A 180 -76.69 41.47 12.15
N LYS A 181 -76.48 42.79 12.18
CA LYS A 181 -75.24 43.42 12.66
C LYS A 181 -74.99 43.20 14.16
N ASP A 182 -76.05 42.89 14.93
CA ASP A 182 -75.96 42.55 16.35
C ASP A 182 -75.60 41.08 16.62
N SER A 183 -75.45 40.27 15.57
CA SER A 183 -75.03 38.87 15.68
C SER A 183 -73.63 38.74 16.28
N LYS A 184 -73.47 37.80 17.22
CA LYS A 184 -72.14 37.42 17.75
C LYS A 184 -71.18 36.99 16.64
N ASN A 185 -71.68 36.37 15.58
CA ASN A 185 -70.85 35.87 14.48
C ASN A 185 -70.33 37.01 13.59
N TYR A 186 -71.14 38.02 13.34
CA TYR A 186 -70.74 39.23 12.59
C TYR A 186 -69.65 39.99 13.33
N ASN A 187 -69.85 40.26 14.62
CA ASN A 187 -68.85 40.92 15.46
C ASN A 187 -67.54 40.14 15.58
N ARG A 188 -67.61 38.79 15.61
CA ARG A 188 -66.41 37.94 15.64
C ARG A 188 -65.64 38.00 14.33
N PHE A 189 -66.35 37.94 13.20
CA PHE A 189 -65.77 38.06 11.87
C PHE A 189 -65.09 39.42 11.67
N GLN A 190 -65.75 40.51 12.07
CA GLN A 190 -65.19 41.86 11.99
C GLN A 190 -63.91 42.02 12.82
N LYS A 191 -63.89 41.51 14.07
CA LYS A 191 -62.67 41.51 14.90
C LYS A 191 -61.54 40.69 14.30
N GLN A 192 -61.85 39.57 13.63
CA GLN A 192 -60.84 38.76 12.95
C GLN A 192 -60.28 39.47 11.71
N LEU A 193 -61.13 40.16 10.94
CA LEU A 193 -60.71 41.02 9.83
C LEU A 193 -59.81 42.16 10.31
N GLU A 194 -60.21 42.85 11.38
CA GLU A 194 -59.46 43.96 11.97
C GLU A 194 -58.12 43.50 12.54
N TYR A 195 -58.07 42.31 13.16
CA TYR A 195 -56.83 41.66 13.58
C TYR A 195 -55.91 41.37 12.38
N LEU A 196 -56.44 40.77 11.31
CA LEU A 196 -55.65 40.46 10.11
C LEU A 196 -55.11 41.73 9.45
N GLN A 197 -55.93 42.78 9.38
CA GLN A 197 -55.54 44.08 8.84
C GLN A 197 -54.39 44.71 9.64
N ASN A 198 -54.45 44.64 10.97
CA ASN A 198 -53.42 45.19 11.87
C ASN A 198 -52.14 44.34 11.90
N ALA A 199 -52.27 43.01 11.91
CA ALA A 199 -51.14 42.08 12.00
C ALA A 199 -50.27 42.09 10.72
N TYR A 200 -50.91 42.24 9.55
CA TYR A 200 -50.23 42.17 8.25
C TYR A 200 -50.06 43.53 7.56
N GLN A 201 -50.41 44.65 8.23
CA GLN A 201 -50.28 46.02 7.72
C GLN A 201 -50.87 46.20 6.30
N ILE A 202 -52.03 45.61 6.04
CA ILE A 202 -52.61 45.54 4.69
C ILE A 202 -53.12 46.93 4.23
N LEU A 203 -53.26 47.90 5.14
CA LEU A 203 -53.65 49.28 4.83
C LEU A 203 -52.68 50.27 5.48
N LYS A 204 -51.70 50.71 4.70
CA LYS A 204 -51.12 52.05 4.75
C LYS A 204 -51.13 52.64 3.35
#